data_AF-A0A8J3VD07-F1
#
_entry.id   AF-A0A8J3VD07-F1
#
_cell.length_a   1.000
_cell.length_b   1.000
_cell.length_c   1.000
_cell.angle_alpha   90.00
_cell.angle_beta   90.00
_cell.angle_gamma   90.00
#
_symmetry.space_group_name_H-M   'P 1'
#
loop_
_entity.id
_entity.type
_entity.pdbx_description
1 polymer ?
#
loop_
_entity_poly.entity_id
_entity_poly.type
_entity_poly.pdbx_seq_one_letter_code
_entity_poly.pdbx_strand_id
1 'polypeptide(L)'
;MEEALEDRRRAALMALLCAGISPPPTKAQMVEALAAARRSVASHRSRHQPLDAWLRSEEHGQGMRENAAVLAALEIPELRDEVAARYVQAHPERQVEIDALLEVL
;
A
#
# COMPACT_ATOMS: atom_id res chain seq x y z
N MET A 1 12.98 -18.89 -11.27
CA MET A 1 13.21 -18.10 -10.03
C MET A 1 12.45 -16.78 -10.08
N GLU A 2 12.54 -16.01 -11.16
CA GLU A 2 11.85 -14.72 -11.33
C GLU A 2 10.32 -14.83 -11.23
N GLU A 3 9.74 -15.85 -11.87
CA GLU A 3 8.29 -16.13 -11.82
C GLU A 3 7.77 -16.36 -10.39
N ALA A 4 8.54 -17.09 -9.56
CA ALA A 4 8.17 -17.36 -8.17
C ALA A 4 8.23 -16.11 -7.27
N LEU A 5 9.15 -15.17 -7.56
CA LEU A 5 9.22 -13.90 -6.86
C LEU A 5 8.08 -12.97 -7.28
N GLU A 6 7.75 -12.93 -8.57
CA GLU A 6 6.63 -12.13 -9.07
C GLU A 6 5.30 -12.61 -8.51
N ASP A 7 5.07 -13.92 -8.43
CA ASP A 7 3.87 -14.49 -7.83
C ASP A 7 3.78 -14.19 -6.34
N ARG A 8 4.90 -14.27 -5.60
CA ARG A 8 4.93 -13.88 -4.18
C ARG A 8 4.63 -12.40 -3.99
N ARG A 9 5.21 -11.54 -4.82
CA ARG A 9 4.93 -10.11 -4.82
C ARG A 9 3.46 -9.83 -5.10
N ARG A 10 2.91 -10.48 -6.12
CA ARG A 10 1.50 -10.34 -6.49
C ARG A 10 0.58 -10.79 -5.36
N ALA A 11 0.91 -11.88 -4.67
CA ALA A 11 0.16 -12.36 -3.51
C ALA A 11 0.20 -11.35 -2.34
N ALA A 12 1.38 -10.82 -2.01
CA ALA A 12 1.54 -9.83 -0.94
C ALA A 12 0.75 -8.54 -1.23
N LEU A 13 0.81 -8.04 -2.47
CA LEU A 13 0.04 -6.87 -2.91
C LEU A 13 -1.48 -7.10 -2.75
N MET A 14 -1.98 -8.27 -3.16
CA MET A 14 -3.40 -8.60 -3.02
C MET A 14 -3.82 -8.78 -1.56
N ALA A 15 -2.98 -9.40 -0.73
CA ALA A 15 -3.26 -9.61 0.69
C ALA A 15 -3.46 -8.26 1.40
N LEU A 16 -2.53 -7.32 1.21
CA LEU A 16 -2.65 -5.99 1.82
C LEU A 16 -3.86 -5.21 1.30
N LEU A 17 -4.13 -5.24 -0.01
CA LEU A 17 -5.28 -4.52 -0.59
C LEU A 17 -6.64 -5.03 -0.08
N CYS A 18 -6.74 -6.31 0.28
CA CYS A 18 -7.95 -6.92 0.84
C CYS A 18 -8.05 -6.80 2.36
N ALA A 19 -6.96 -6.44 3.05
CA ALA A 19 -6.87 -6.55 4.50
C ALA A 19 -7.92 -5.66 5.19
N GLY A 20 -8.73 -6.28 6.06
CA GLY A 20 -9.80 -5.58 6.81
C GLY A 20 -11.08 -5.30 6.03
N ILE A 21 -11.22 -5.76 4.79
CA ILE A 21 -12.38 -5.46 3.94
C ILE A 21 -13.28 -6.70 3.82
N SER A 22 -14.54 -6.56 4.23
CA SER A 22 -15.56 -7.60 4.09
C SER A 22 -16.86 -7.01 3.52
N PRO A 23 -17.38 -7.55 2.39
CA PRO A 23 -16.82 -8.62 1.58
C PRO A 23 -15.53 -8.22 0.85
N PRO A 24 -14.67 -9.17 0.45
CA PRO A 24 -13.41 -8.86 -0.22
C PRO A 24 -13.66 -8.12 -1.55
N PRO A 25 -12.81 -7.15 -1.91
CA PRO A 25 -12.97 -6.39 -3.14
C PRO A 25 -12.67 -7.23 -4.38
N THR A 26 -13.27 -6.84 -5.49
CA THR A 26 -12.96 -7.43 -6.78
C THR A 26 -11.55 -7.02 -7.22
N LYS A 27 -10.93 -7.86 -8.07
CA LYS A 27 -9.63 -7.54 -8.69
C LYS A 27 -9.63 -6.19 -9.42
N ALA A 28 -10.74 -5.85 -10.09
CA ALA A 28 -10.86 -4.58 -10.79
C ALA A 28 -10.76 -3.38 -9.82
N GLN A 29 -11.48 -3.44 -8.69
CA GLN A 29 -11.44 -2.39 -7.66
C GLN A 29 -10.03 -2.25 -7.06
N MET A 30 -9.37 -3.37 -6.77
CA MET A 30 -8.00 -3.36 -6.24
C MET A 30 -7.00 -2.71 -7.21
N VAL A 31 -7.07 -3.08 -8.50
CA VAL A 31 -6.20 -2.50 -9.53
C VAL A 31 -6.47 -1.01 -9.70
N GLU A 32 -7.74 -0.59 -9.70
CA GLU A 32 -8.13 0.81 -9.83
C GLU A 32 -7.64 1.65 -8.64
N ALA A 33 -7.85 1.17 -7.41
CA ALA A 33 -7.41 1.84 -6.20
C ALA A 33 -5.88 1.99 -6.17
N LEU A 34 -5.13 0.93 -6.46
CA LEU A 34 -3.67 0.97 -6.50
C LEU A 34 -3.15 1.88 -7.62
N ALA A 35 -3.75 1.83 -8.81
CA ALA A 35 -3.38 2.72 -9.91
C ALA A 35 -3.66 4.19 -9.57
N ALA A 36 -4.76 4.49 -8.88
CA ALA A 36 -5.06 5.83 -8.41
C ALA A 36 -4.04 6.31 -7.37
N ALA A 37 -3.71 5.49 -6.37
CA ALA A 37 -2.71 5.83 -5.36
C ALA A 37 -1.33 6.10 -5.97
N ARG A 38 -0.84 5.24 -6.87
CA ARG A 38 0.43 5.44 -7.58
C ARG A 38 0.43 6.72 -8.43
N ARG A 39 -0.69 7.05 -9.09
CA ARG A 39 -0.82 8.32 -9.83
C ARG A 39 -0.75 9.53 -8.89
N SER A 40 -1.39 9.46 -7.72
CA SER A 40 -1.30 10.51 -6.70
C SER A 40 0.14 10.69 -6.22
N VAL A 41 0.84 9.59 -5.90
CA VAL A 41 2.26 9.62 -5.52
C VAL A 41 3.12 10.27 -6.61
N ALA A 42 2.99 9.83 -7.87
CA ALA A 42 3.72 10.40 -8.99
C ALA A 42 3.42 11.90 -9.17
N SER A 43 2.16 12.31 -8.98
CA SER A 43 1.74 13.70 -9.08
C SER A 43 2.25 14.58 -7.93
N HIS A 44 2.38 14.05 -6.71
CA HIS A 44 3.00 14.76 -5.59
C HIS A 44 4.51 14.90 -5.80
N ARG A 45 5.17 13.82 -6.23
CA ARG A 45 6.62 13.83 -6.51
C ARG A 45 6.99 14.81 -7.61
N SER A 46 6.23 14.86 -8.70
CA SER A 46 6.49 15.79 -9.80
C SER A 46 6.34 17.26 -9.42
N ARG A 47 5.54 17.55 -8.37
CA ARG A 47 5.34 18.89 -7.82
C ARG A 47 6.22 19.19 -6.60
N HIS A 48 7.12 18.27 -6.23
CA HIS A 48 7.91 18.36 -5.00
C HIS A 48 7.05 18.60 -3.74
N GLN A 49 5.83 18.07 -3.73
CA GLN A 49 4.91 18.22 -2.61
C GLN A 49 5.17 17.11 -1.57
N PRO A 50 5.01 17.41 -0.27
CA PRO A 50 5.13 16.40 0.76
C PRO A 50 4.04 15.33 0.56
N LEU A 51 4.46 14.07 0.51
CA LEU A 51 3.56 12.91 0.44
C LEU A 51 2.85 12.66 1.77
N ASP A 52 3.44 13.14 2.86
CA ASP A 52 3.04 12.80 4.21
C ASP A 52 1.67 13.36 4.59
N ALA A 53 1.38 14.59 4.15
CA ALA A 53 0.06 15.20 4.32
C ALA A 53 -1.02 14.50 3.48
N TRP A 54 -0.67 14.06 2.27
CA TRP A 54 -1.57 13.28 1.42
C TRP A 54 -1.86 11.91 2.04
N LEU A 55 -0.83 11.17 2.43
CA LEU A 55 -0.98 9.83 3.00
C LEU A 55 -1.86 9.86 4.26
N ARG A 56 -1.64 10.84 5.15
CA ARG A 56 -2.53 11.07 6.30
C ARG A 56 -3.98 11.33 5.90
N SER A 57 -4.23 12.05 4.81
CA SER A 57 -5.61 12.29 4.33
C SER A 57 -6.29 11.02 3.79
N GLU A 58 -5.50 10.08 3.27
CA GLU A 58 -6.00 8.79 2.78
C GLU A 58 -6.31 7.82 3.94
N GLU A 59 -5.51 7.84 5.01
CA GLU A 59 -5.70 7.06 6.25
C GLU A 59 -6.99 7.43 7.02
N HIS A 60 -7.61 8.59 6.74
CA HIS A 60 -8.89 8.96 7.36
C HIS A 60 -10.09 8.17 6.82
N GLY A 61 -9.94 7.45 5.70
CA GLY A 61 -10.96 6.58 5.13
C GLY A 61 -10.54 5.11 5.19
N GLN A 62 -10.84 4.44 6.31
CA GLN A 62 -10.51 3.01 6.49
C GLN A 62 -10.96 2.16 5.30
N GLY A 63 -10.08 1.28 4.83
CA GLY A 63 -10.38 0.29 3.78
C GLY A 63 -9.46 0.37 2.56
N MET A 64 -9.99 0.04 1.38
CA MET A 64 -9.16 -0.22 0.18
C MET A 64 -8.28 0.97 -0.23
N ARG A 65 -8.80 2.18 -0.03
CA ARG A 65 -8.13 3.41 -0.44
C ARG A 65 -6.91 3.70 0.43
N GLU A 66 -7.05 3.53 1.74
CA GLU A 66 -5.95 3.55 2.71
C GLU A 66 -4.90 2.49 2.38
N ASN A 67 -5.31 1.23 2.21
CA ASN A 67 -4.38 0.14 1.91
C ASN A 67 -3.59 0.40 0.61
N ALA A 68 -4.26 0.94 -0.41
CA ALA A 68 -3.63 1.31 -1.67
C ALA A 68 -2.65 2.49 -1.52
N ALA A 69 -2.98 3.49 -0.69
CA ALA A 69 -2.11 4.63 -0.43
C ALA A 69 -0.82 4.22 0.31
N VAL A 70 -0.95 3.38 1.33
CA VAL A 70 0.18 2.80 2.08
C VAL A 70 1.06 1.98 1.14
N LEU A 71 0.47 1.08 0.36
CA LEU A 71 1.21 0.27 -0.61
C LEU A 71 1.99 1.13 -1.60
N ALA A 72 1.38 2.17 -2.16
CA ALA A 72 2.05 3.08 -3.08
C ALA A 72 3.19 3.88 -2.41
N ALA A 73 3.09 4.16 -1.11
CA ALA A 73 4.14 4.82 -0.34
C ALA A 73 5.30 3.86 0.00
N LEU A 74 5.03 2.58 0.30
CA LEU A 74 6.06 1.55 0.54
C LEU A 74 6.93 1.26 -0.70
N GLU A 75 6.41 1.52 -1.90
CA GLU A 75 7.17 1.45 -3.14
C GLU A 75 8.26 2.54 -3.26
N ILE A 76 8.27 3.52 -2.37
CA ILE A 76 9.28 4.58 -2.29
C ILE A 76 10.32 4.16 -1.23
N PRO A 77 11.55 3.78 -1.61
CA PRO A 77 12.55 3.26 -0.67
C PRO A 77 12.83 4.20 0.50
N GLU A 78 12.81 5.52 0.26
CA GLU A 78 13.13 6.53 1.27
C GLU A 78 12.05 6.69 2.36
N LEU A 79 10.82 6.22 2.10
CA LEU A 79 9.69 6.34 3.03
C LEU A 79 9.26 5.00 3.62
N ARG A 80 9.80 3.90 3.09
CA ARG A 80 9.30 2.54 3.30
C ARG A 80 9.23 2.16 4.78
N ASP A 81 10.33 2.28 5.50
CA ASP A 81 10.44 1.84 6.89
C ASP A 81 9.54 2.67 7.82
N GLU A 82 9.51 3.99 7.61
CA GLU A 82 8.67 4.91 8.40
C GLU A 82 7.17 4.63 8.17
N VAL A 83 6.76 4.48 6.91
CA VAL A 83 5.37 4.20 6.55
C VAL A 83 4.95 2.83 7.09
N ALA A 84 5.79 1.81 6.95
CA ALA A 84 5.51 0.46 7.46
C ALA A 84 5.31 0.49 8.98
N ALA A 85 6.26 1.09 9.72
CA ALA A 85 6.20 1.18 11.18
C ALA A 85 4.95 1.96 11.65
N ARG A 86 4.66 3.10 11.02
CA ARG A 86 3.48 3.90 11.36
C ARG A 86 2.19 3.15 11.09
N TYR A 87 2.08 2.50 9.93
CA TYR A 87 0.87 1.79 9.55
C TYR A 87 0.61 0.59 10.47
N VAL A 88 1.64 -0.18 10.81
CA VAL A 88 1.55 -1.26 11.81
C VAL A 88 1.18 -0.73 13.19
N GLN A 89 1.73 0.41 13.61
CA GLN A 89 1.38 1.01 14.89
C GLN A 89 -0.11 1.38 14.96
N ALA A 90 -0.68 1.88 13.86
CA ALA A 90 -2.10 2.21 13.75
C ALA A 90 -2.98 0.96 13.58
N HIS A 91 -2.46 -0.07 12.90
CA HIS A 91 -3.15 -1.32 12.57
C HIS A 91 -2.27 -2.53 12.91
N PRO A 92 -2.15 -2.91 14.20
CA PRO A 92 -1.29 -4.02 14.60
C PRO A 92 -1.65 -5.34 13.93
N GLU A 93 -2.92 -5.51 13.53
CA GLU A 93 -3.40 -6.68 12.79
C GLU A 93 -2.88 -6.77 11.35
N ARG A 94 -2.22 -5.73 10.82
CA ARG A 94 -1.66 -5.67 9.45
C ARG A 94 -0.18 -6.06 9.38
N GLN A 95 0.44 -6.43 10.51
CA GLN A 95 1.85 -6.77 10.59
C GLN A 95 2.27 -7.82 9.54
N VAL A 96 1.49 -8.90 9.43
CA VAL A 96 1.82 -10.04 8.56
C VAL A 96 1.83 -9.62 7.09
N GLU A 97 0.84 -8.83 6.66
CA GLU A 97 0.77 -8.35 5.28
C GLU A 97 1.90 -7.37 4.96
N ILE A 98 2.29 -6.53 5.93
CA ILE A 98 3.39 -5.57 5.77
C ILE A 98 4.73 -6.30 5.66
N ASP A 99 5.02 -7.25 6.55
CA ASP A 99 6.28 -8.02 6.52
C ASP A 99 6.42 -8.77 5.20
N ALA A 100 5.37 -9.47 4.77
CA ALA A 100 5.35 -10.19 3.51
C ALA A 100 5.58 -9.29 2.29
N LEU A 101 5.13 -8.03 2.36
CA LEU A 101 5.35 -7.06 1.29
C LEU A 101 6.78 -6.50 1.31
N LEU A 102 7.36 -6.24 2.49
CA LEU A 102 8.73 -5.75 2.62
C LEU A 102 9.76 -6.77 2.13
N GLU A 103 9.49 -8.07 2.25
CA GLU A 103 10.35 -9.14 1.72
C GLU A 103 10.46 -9.17 0.19
N VAL A 104 9.56 -8.48 -0.52
CA VAL A 104 9.40 -8.56 -1.99
C VAL A 104 9.44 -7.19 -2.70
N LEU A 105 9.80 -6.12 -1.97
CA LEU A 105 9.90 -4.72 -2.45
C LEU A 105 11.34 -4.20 -2.48
#